data_AF-A0A662ITE8-F1
#
_entry.id   AF-A0A662ITE8-F1
#
_cell.length_a   1.000
_cell.length_b   1.000
_cell.length_c   1.000
_cell.angle_alpha   90.00
_cell.angle_beta   90.00
_cell.angle_gamma   90.00
#
_symmetry.space_group_name_H-M   'P 1'
#
loop_
_entity.id
_entity.type
_entity.pdbx_description
1 polymer ?
#
loop_
_entity_poly.entity_id
_entity_poly.type
_entity_poly.pdbx_seq_one_letter_code
_entity_poly.pdbx_strand_id
1 'polypeptide(L)'
;MFKRSTIQGGIELIKNLRFEVGPIRPPSEGGSHSLLLRVTRNCPWSKCRFCYGLPYDRRPFQVRFVDEVKADIDTVELMVNELRMLSKELGYGGAITDRLALDLLSIDPSLGYSPWLSLVFNWAKTGCRTVFIQDADTPIMKTDRLCEVLRYLRSKFPSIERVTSYARAKTLFRKS
;
A
#
# COMPACT_ATOMS: atom_id res chain seq x y z
N MET A 1 -3.35 -10.32 -33.25
CA MET A 1 -3.15 -11.61 -32.55
C MET A 1 -2.28 -11.33 -31.32
N PHE A 2 -2.90 -10.90 -30.22
CA PHE A 2 -2.19 -10.53 -28.99
C PHE A 2 -1.42 -11.73 -28.45
N LYS A 3 -0.17 -11.53 -27.99
CA LYS A 3 0.64 -12.59 -27.42
C LYS A 3 0.03 -12.99 -26.08
N ARG A 4 -0.90 -13.96 -26.09
CA ARG A 4 -1.52 -14.55 -24.89
C ARG A 4 -0.51 -14.90 -23.79
N SER A 5 0.72 -15.22 -24.17
CA SER A 5 1.83 -15.49 -23.24
C SER A 5 2.24 -14.28 -22.38
N THR A 6 2.18 -13.06 -22.91
CA THR A 6 2.58 -11.84 -22.18
C THR A 6 1.55 -11.46 -21.11
N ILE A 7 0.25 -11.52 -21.45
CA ILE A 7 -0.85 -11.23 -20.50
C ILE A 7 -0.85 -12.25 -19.36
N GLN A 8 -0.69 -13.54 -19.67
CA GLN A 8 -0.66 -14.58 -18.64
C GLN A 8 0.55 -14.41 -17.70
N GLY A 9 1.72 -14.04 -18.24
CA GLY A 9 2.90 -13.75 -17.43
C GLY A 9 2.71 -12.57 -16.49
N GLY A 10 2.10 -11.48 -16.96
CA GLY A 10 1.79 -10.32 -16.14
C GLY A 10 0.79 -10.62 -15.03
N ILE A 11 -0.25 -11.40 -15.33
CA ILE A 11 -1.23 -11.89 -14.35
C ILE A 11 -0.55 -12.74 -13.27
N GLU A 12 0.30 -13.68 -13.67
CA GLU A 12 1.00 -14.55 -12.71
C GLU A 12 1.97 -13.75 -11.83
N LEU A 13 2.62 -12.72 -12.37
CA LEU A 13 3.47 -11.81 -11.60
C LEU A 13 2.66 -11.09 -10.51
N ILE A 14 1.62 -10.31 -10.89
CA ILE A 14 0.85 -9.51 -9.91
C ILE A 14 0.15 -10.38 -8.87
N LYS A 15 -0.23 -11.60 -9.24
CA LYS A 15 -0.86 -12.58 -8.37
C LYS A 15 0.04 -13.02 -7.24
N ASN A 16 1.37 -12.98 -7.41
CA ASN A 16 2.34 -13.44 -6.41
C ASN A 16 3.04 -12.31 -5.64
N LEU A 17 2.88 -11.04 -6.05
CA LEU A 17 3.47 -9.91 -5.35
C LEU A 17 2.80 -9.64 -3.99
N ARG A 18 3.62 -9.45 -2.96
CA ARG A 18 3.19 -9.26 -1.57
C ARG A 18 4.08 -8.18 -0.94
N PHE A 19 3.46 -7.34 -0.11
CA PHE A 19 4.16 -6.35 0.70
C PHE A 19 3.51 -6.27 2.09
N GLU A 20 4.19 -5.70 3.07
CA GLU A 20 3.67 -5.73 4.44
C GLU A 20 2.51 -4.72 4.63
N VAL A 21 1.35 -5.23 5.04
CA VAL A 21 0.15 -4.43 5.34
C VAL A 21 -0.30 -4.71 6.78
N GLY A 22 -0.58 -3.64 7.52
CA GLY A 22 -1.10 -3.70 8.88
C GLY A 22 -2.58 -4.09 8.93
N PRO A 23 -3.06 -4.57 10.09
CA PRO A 23 -4.42 -5.11 10.26
C PRO A 23 -5.52 -4.05 10.26
N ILE A 24 -5.17 -2.77 10.41
CA ILE A 24 -6.13 -1.67 10.52
C ILE A 24 -6.12 -0.83 9.24
N ARG A 25 -7.31 -0.69 8.65
CA ARG A 25 -7.62 0.36 7.68
C ARG A 25 -8.55 1.38 8.34
N PRO A 26 -8.09 2.61 8.61
CA PRO A 26 -8.93 3.61 9.26
C PRO A 26 -10.07 4.12 8.35
N PRO A 27 -11.27 4.36 8.90
CA PRO A 27 -12.44 4.80 8.11
C PRO A 27 -12.27 6.20 7.49
N SER A 28 -11.47 7.06 8.12
CA SER A 28 -11.28 8.47 7.73
C SER A 28 -10.35 8.70 6.53
N GLU A 29 -9.75 7.65 5.96
CA GLU A 29 -8.73 7.77 4.89
C GLU A 29 -9.29 7.68 3.46
N GLY A 30 -10.59 8.00 3.29
CA GLY A 30 -11.27 7.97 2.00
C GLY A 30 -11.55 6.56 1.49
N GLY A 31 -11.83 5.60 2.39
CA GLY A 31 -12.15 4.22 2.01
C GLY A 31 -10.96 3.50 1.39
N SER A 32 -11.17 2.77 0.29
CA SER A 32 -10.16 1.94 -0.40
C SER A 32 -9.19 2.73 -1.30
N HIS A 33 -9.21 4.07 -1.25
CA HIS A 33 -8.52 4.94 -2.21
C HIS A 33 -7.14 5.41 -1.78
N SER A 34 -6.67 5.02 -0.59
CA SER A 34 -5.32 5.30 -0.10
C SER A 34 -4.45 4.04 -0.10
N LEU A 35 -3.19 4.16 -0.52
CA LEU A 35 -2.20 3.12 -0.29
C LEU A 35 -2.00 2.96 1.21
N LEU A 36 -1.90 1.72 1.68
CA LEU A 36 -1.52 1.42 3.04
C LEU A 36 -0.04 1.07 3.05
N LEU A 37 0.78 1.89 3.69
CA LEU A 37 2.22 1.67 3.79
C LEU A 37 2.61 1.48 5.24
N ARG A 38 3.10 0.30 5.60
CA ARG A 38 3.47 0.00 6.99
C ARG A 38 4.90 0.46 7.27
N VAL A 39 5.09 1.53 8.03
CA VAL A 39 6.45 2.04 8.38
C VAL A 39 6.86 1.60 9.79
N THR A 40 5.88 1.38 10.65
CA THR A 40 6.05 0.79 11.97
C THR A 40 5.12 -0.40 12.10
N ARG A 41 5.41 -1.31 13.03
CA ARG A 41 4.56 -2.46 13.34
C ARG A 41 3.90 -2.23 14.69
N ASN A 42 2.59 -2.39 14.72
CA ASN A 42 1.75 -2.49 15.91
C ASN A 42 1.62 -1.16 16.69
N CYS A 43 1.39 -1.22 18.00
CA CYS A 43 1.11 -0.05 18.82
C CYS A 43 2.02 0.02 20.05
N PRO A 44 2.76 1.13 20.26
CA PRO A 44 3.62 1.27 21.45
C PRO A 44 2.81 1.53 22.72
N TRP A 45 1.50 1.82 22.60
CA TRP A 45 0.65 2.08 23.76
C TRP A 45 -0.04 0.84 24.30
N SER A 46 -0.66 0.03 23.44
CA SER A 46 -1.42 -1.21 23.71
C SER A 46 -2.46 -1.20 24.86
N LYS A 47 -2.68 -0.08 25.55
CA LYS A 47 -3.52 0.05 26.76
C LYS A 47 -4.83 0.80 26.52
N CYS A 48 -5.23 1.02 25.26
CA CYS A 48 -6.50 1.65 24.94
C CYS A 48 -7.68 0.79 25.44
N ARG A 49 -8.68 1.42 26.07
CA ARG A 49 -9.90 0.76 26.56
C ARG A 49 -10.71 0.06 25.45
N PHE A 50 -10.60 0.53 24.21
CA PHE A 50 -11.38 0.01 23.08
C PHE A 50 -10.64 -1.07 22.28
N CYS A 51 -9.38 -0.86 21.88
CA CYS A 51 -8.66 -1.83 21.06
C CYS A 51 -7.79 -2.79 21.87
N TYR A 52 -7.29 -2.37 23.03
CA TYR A 52 -6.43 -3.16 23.93
C TYR A 52 -5.27 -3.90 23.22
N GLY A 53 -4.78 -3.36 22.10
CA GLY A 53 -3.78 -4.00 21.24
C GLY A 53 -4.24 -5.27 20.50
N LEU A 54 -5.52 -5.63 20.57
CA LEU A 54 -6.09 -6.84 19.95
C LEU A 54 -5.92 -6.90 18.43
N PRO A 55 -6.09 -5.81 17.65
CA PRO A 55 -5.86 -5.87 16.20
C PRO A 55 -4.44 -6.32 15.82
N TYR A 56 -3.48 -6.12 16.71
CA TYR A 56 -2.07 -6.46 16.50
C TYR A 56 -1.68 -7.79 17.14
N ASP A 57 -2.65 -8.60 17.57
CA ASP A 57 -2.39 -9.86 18.28
C ASP A 57 -1.46 -9.66 19.50
N ARG A 58 -1.58 -8.49 20.15
CA ARG A 58 -0.73 -8.03 21.26
C ARG A 58 0.78 -8.09 20.98
N ARG A 59 1.20 -8.15 19.72
CA ARG A 59 2.61 -8.18 19.34
C ARG A 59 3.29 -6.86 19.73
N PRO A 60 4.58 -6.92 20.12
CA PRO A 60 5.31 -5.73 20.53
C PRO A 60 5.43 -4.73 19.39
N PHE A 61 5.53 -3.46 19.75
CA PHE A 61 5.81 -2.39 18.80
C PHE A 61 7.20 -2.54 18.19
N GLN A 62 7.33 -2.27 16.88
CA GLN A 62 8.62 -2.28 16.18
C GLN A 62 8.71 -1.14 15.17
N VAL A 63 9.90 -0.56 15.04
CA VAL A 63 10.23 0.35 13.93
C VAL A 63 10.88 -0.48 12.83
N ARG A 64 10.35 -0.41 11.60
CA ARG A 64 10.90 -1.18 10.46
C ARG A 64 12.18 -0.56 9.94
N PHE A 65 13.05 -1.38 9.33
CA PHE A 65 14.19 -0.86 8.58
C PHE A 65 13.74 -0.08 7.36
N VAL A 66 14.48 0.97 7.01
CA VAL A 66 14.13 1.82 5.85
C VAL A 66 14.11 0.99 4.58
N ASP A 67 15.07 0.08 4.40
CA ASP A 67 15.19 -0.74 3.20
C ASP A 67 14.04 -1.76 3.08
N GLU A 68 13.53 -2.31 4.19
CA GLU A 68 12.32 -3.15 4.17
C GLU A 68 11.11 -2.36 3.63
N VAL A 69 10.97 -1.10 4.07
CA VAL A 69 9.87 -0.23 3.63
C VAL A 69 10.04 0.17 2.16
N LYS A 70 11.29 0.42 1.71
CA LYS A 70 11.57 0.69 0.30
C LYS A 70 11.23 -0.51 -0.59
N ALA A 71 11.57 -1.73 -0.17
CA ALA A 71 11.22 -2.94 -0.90
C ALA A 71 9.69 -3.12 -1.06
N ASP A 72 8.91 -2.77 -0.04
CA ASP A 72 7.45 -2.72 -0.16
C ASP A 72 6.98 -1.67 -1.18
N ILE A 73 7.60 -0.48 -1.18
CA ILE A 73 7.30 0.58 -2.16
C ILE A 73 7.63 0.11 -3.58
N ASP A 74 8.77 -0.56 -3.78
CA ASP A 74 9.18 -1.11 -5.08
C ASP A 74 8.23 -2.21 -5.55
N THR A 75 7.74 -3.04 -4.62
CA THR A 75 6.71 -4.05 -4.92
C THR A 75 5.42 -3.39 -5.40
N VAL A 76 4.98 -2.32 -4.73
CA VAL A 76 3.79 -1.55 -5.15
C VAL A 76 4.01 -0.90 -6.52
N GLU A 77 5.19 -0.35 -6.78
CA GLU A 77 5.53 0.23 -8.09
C GLU A 77 5.45 -0.82 -9.20
N LEU A 78 6.02 -2.00 -8.97
CA LEU A 78 5.95 -3.12 -9.90
C LEU A 78 4.50 -3.52 -10.18
N MET A 79 3.65 -3.63 -9.16
CA MET A 79 2.23 -3.94 -9.33
C MET A 79 1.50 -2.88 -10.16
N VAL A 80 1.73 -1.59 -9.91
CA VAL A 80 1.10 -0.49 -10.67
C VAL A 80 1.56 -0.48 -12.12
N ASN A 81 2.85 -0.67 -12.36
CA ASN A 81 3.42 -0.71 -13.70
C ASN A 81 2.88 -1.90 -14.49
N GLU A 82 2.78 -3.07 -13.88
CA GLU A 82 2.22 -4.25 -14.53
C GLU A 82 0.74 -4.08 -14.84
N LEU A 83 -0.05 -3.50 -13.93
CA LEU A 83 -1.45 -3.15 -14.20
C LEU A 83 -1.60 -2.19 -15.39
N ARG A 84 -0.71 -1.20 -15.53
CA ARG A 84 -0.69 -0.29 -16.68
C ARG A 84 -0.28 -1.01 -17.97
N MET A 85 0.64 -1.97 -17.91
CA MET A 85 1.02 -2.77 -19.07
C MET A 85 -0.13 -3.67 -19.53
N LEU A 86 -0.74 -4.43 -18.60
CA LEU A 86 -1.92 -5.24 -18.86
C LEU A 86 -3.07 -4.39 -19.43
N SER A 87 -3.28 -3.20 -18.88
CA SER A 87 -4.24 -2.22 -19.40
C SER A 87 -3.97 -1.86 -20.87
N LYS A 88 -2.71 -1.60 -21.26
CA LYS A 88 -2.35 -1.33 -22.66
C LYS A 88 -2.59 -2.55 -23.55
N GLU A 89 -2.17 -3.74 -23.12
CA GLU A 89 -2.34 -4.99 -23.87
C GLU A 89 -3.82 -5.35 -24.08
N LEU A 90 -4.69 -5.02 -23.13
CA LEU A 90 -6.14 -5.24 -23.22
C LEU A 90 -6.89 -4.09 -23.91
N GLY A 91 -6.19 -3.07 -24.42
CA GLY A 91 -6.78 -1.97 -25.19
C GLY A 91 -7.34 -0.80 -24.37
N TYR A 92 -7.03 -0.73 -23.07
CA TYR A 92 -7.45 0.36 -22.17
C TYR A 92 -6.45 1.52 -22.08
N GLY A 93 -5.43 1.56 -22.94
CA GLY A 93 -4.50 2.68 -23.06
C GLY A 93 -3.62 2.95 -21.83
N GLY A 94 -3.54 2.01 -20.90
CA GLY A 94 -2.81 2.18 -19.63
C GLY A 94 -3.67 2.70 -18.47
N ALA A 95 -4.95 3.00 -18.71
CA ALA A 95 -5.88 3.39 -17.66
C ALA A 95 -6.31 2.19 -16.80
N ILE A 96 -6.32 2.36 -15.48
CA ILE A 96 -6.79 1.35 -14.53
C ILE A 96 -8.25 1.65 -14.21
N THR A 97 -9.17 0.85 -14.75
CA THR A 97 -10.63 1.09 -14.72
C THR A 97 -11.38 -0.13 -14.20
N ASP A 98 -12.66 0.02 -13.84
CA ASP A 98 -13.49 -1.15 -13.45
C ASP A 98 -13.61 -2.17 -14.59
N ARG A 99 -13.58 -1.72 -15.84
CA ARG A 99 -13.62 -2.61 -16.99
C ARG A 99 -12.35 -3.48 -17.07
N LEU A 100 -11.18 -2.90 -16.79
CA LEU A 100 -9.94 -3.67 -16.66
C LEU A 100 -10.06 -4.73 -15.57
N ALA A 101 -10.66 -4.39 -14.41
CA ALA A 101 -10.85 -5.36 -13.33
C ALA A 101 -11.70 -6.55 -13.78
N LEU A 102 -12.83 -6.29 -14.46
CA LEU A 102 -13.72 -7.33 -14.97
C LEU A 102 -13.03 -8.26 -15.97
N ASP A 103 -12.27 -7.69 -16.91
CA ASP A 103 -11.54 -8.48 -17.90
C ASP A 103 -10.43 -9.33 -17.26
N LEU A 104 -9.66 -8.76 -16.33
CA LEU A 104 -8.62 -9.49 -15.59
C LEU A 104 -9.22 -10.64 -14.78
N LEU A 105 -10.34 -10.41 -14.08
CA LEU A 105 -11.05 -11.44 -13.31
C LEU A 105 -11.68 -12.51 -14.21
N SER A 106 -12.08 -12.15 -15.43
CA SER A 106 -12.58 -13.13 -16.42
C SER A 106 -11.46 -14.03 -16.94
N ILE A 107 -10.22 -13.52 -17.00
CA ILE A 107 -9.03 -14.29 -17.40
C ILE A 107 -8.55 -15.18 -16.25
N ASP A 108 -8.39 -14.63 -15.05
CA ASP A 108 -8.05 -15.37 -13.84
C ASP A 108 -8.89 -14.89 -12.64
N PRO A 109 -9.96 -15.63 -12.27
CA PRO A 109 -10.80 -15.30 -11.12
C PRO A 109 -10.05 -15.25 -9.79
N SER A 110 -8.91 -15.93 -9.68
CA SER A 110 -8.15 -15.98 -8.42
C SER A 110 -7.52 -14.64 -8.03
N LEU A 111 -7.40 -13.71 -8.99
CA LEU A 111 -6.96 -12.33 -8.72
C LEU A 111 -7.86 -11.63 -7.69
N GLY A 112 -9.15 -11.98 -7.65
CA GLY A 112 -10.12 -11.43 -6.70
C GLY A 112 -9.85 -11.81 -5.23
N TYR A 113 -9.03 -12.84 -4.99
CA TYR A 113 -8.67 -13.27 -3.64
C TYR A 113 -7.39 -12.60 -3.10
N SER A 114 -6.68 -11.81 -3.90
CA SER A 114 -5.46 -11.13 -3.46
C SER A 114 -5.83 -9.79 -2.80
N PRO A 115 -5.69 -9.66 -1.46
CA PRO A 115 -5.95 -8.39 -0.78
C PRO A 115 -4.94 -7.30 -1.19
N TRP A 116 -3.69 -7.69 -1.47
CA TRP A 116 -2.65 -6.76 -1.95
C TRP A 116 -2.99 -6.18 -3.31
N LEU A 117 -3.43 -7.04 -4.25
CA LEU A 117 -3.85 -6.57 -5.57
C LEU A 117 -5.07 -5.68 -5.46
N SER A 118 -6.08 -6.09 -4.68
CA SER A 118 -7.28 -5.30 -4.47
C SER A 118 -6.95 -3.91 -3.90
N LEU A 119 -6.01 -3.84 -2.97
CA LEU A 119 -5.55 -2.59 -2.38
C LEU A 119 -4.84 -1.70 -3.41
N VAL A 120 -3.84 -2.23 -4.12
CA VAL A 120 -3.08 -1.46 -5.10
C VAL A 120 -3.94 -1.04 -6.29
N PHE A 121 -4.82 -1.93 -6.76
CA PHE A 121 -5.74 -1.64 -7.87
C PHE A 121 -6.67 -0.47 -7.52
N ASN A 122 -7.32 -0.50 -6.36
CA ASN A 122 -8.23 0.56 -5.93
C ASN A 122 -7.53 1.91 -5.73
N TRP A 123 -6.29 1.89 -5.23
CA TRP A 123 -5.46 3.09 -5.10
C TRP A 123 -4.98 3.63 -6.45
N ALA A 124 -4.59 2.75 -7.37
CA ALA A 124 -4.11 3.14 -8.69
C ALA A 124 -5.25 3.64 -9.59
N LYS A 125 -6.46 3.08 -9.43
CA LYS A 125 -7.69 3.56 -10.08
C LYS A 125 -8.00 5.03 -9.73
N THR A 126 -7.64 5.50 -8.55
CA THR A 126 -7.82 6.90 -8.13
C THR A 126 -6.60 7.79 -8.38
N GLY A 127 -5.62 7.30 -9.17
CA GLY A 127 -4.46 8.09 -9.60
C GLY A 127 -3.29 8.09 -8.62
N CYS A 128 -3.21 7.13 -7.69
CA CYS A 128 -2.10 7.00 -6.74
C CYS A 128 -1.89 8.24 -5.84
N ARG A 129 -2.96 8.95 -5.46
CA ARG A 129 -2.87 10.31 -4.88
C ARG A 129 -2.64 10.36 -3.38
N THR A 130 -3.11 9.36 -2.64
CA THR A 130 -3.13 9.41 -1.17
C THR A 130 -2.48 8.18 -0.56
N VAL A 131 -1.72 8.37 0.52
CA VAL A 131 -1.06 7.29 1.26
C VAL A 131 -1.34 7.45 2.73
N PHE A 132 -1.76 6.37 3.38
CA PHE A 132 -1.86 6.27 4.83
C PHE A 132 -0.69 5.43 5.35
N ILE A 133 0.15 6.06 6.17
CA ILE A 133 1.23 5.37 6.86
C ILE A 133 0.66 4.64 8.07
N GLN A 134 0.64 3.32 7.97
CA GLN A 134 -0.11 2.44 8.86
C GLN A 134 0.46 2.33 10.26
N ASP A 135 -0.40 1.76 11.11
CA ASP A 135 -0.23 1.47 12.53
C ASP A 135 -0.28 2.72 13.42
N ALA A 136 0.08 2.59 14.69
CA ALA A 136 -0.47 3.47 15.73
C ALA A 136 0.29 4.78 15.96
N ASP A 137 1.59 4.83 15.70
CA ASP A 137 2.43 5.98 16.09
C ASP A 137 3.69 6.12 15.23
N THR A 138 3.52 6.17 13.92
CA THR A 138 4.64 6.24 12.97
C THR A 138 5.68 7.34 13.27
N PRO A 139 5.31 8.57 13.69
CA PRO A 139 6.30 9.62 13.95
C PRO A 139 7.35 9.29 15.02
N ILE A 140 7.19 8.18 15.76
CA ILE A 140 8.20 7.63 16.65
C ILE A 140 9.46 7.14 15.93
N MET A 141 9.37 6.80 14.63
CA MET A 141 10.54 6.59 13.79
C MET A 141 11.37 7.89 13.73
N LYS A 142 12.71 7.78 13.77
CA LYS A 142 13.59 8.96 13.66
C LYS A 142 13.29 9.78 12.41
N THR A 143 13.39 11.11 12.53
CA THR A 143 12.95 12.07 11.51
C THR A 143 13.68 11.90 10.19
N ASP A 144 15.00 11.73 10.22
CA ASP A 144 15.85 11.42 9.08
C ASP A 144 15.33 10.22 8.29
N ARG A 145 15.06 9.10 8.98
CA ARG A 145 14.57 7.85 8.39
C ARG A 145 13.16 7.98 7.83
N LEU A 146 12.26 8.65 8.54
CA LEU A 146 10.90 8.89 8.05
C LEU A 146 10.93 9.78 6.82
N CYS A 147 11.72 10.86 6.82
CA CYS A 147 11.91 11.71 5.65
C CYS A 147 12.51 10.95 4.46
N GLU A 148 13.45 10.05 4.70
CA GLU A 148 14.03 9.20 3.65
C GLU A 148 12.96 8.30 3.00
N VAL A 149 12.14 7.61 3.79
CA VAL A 149 11.00 6.81 3.30
C VAL A 149 10.03 7.67 2.48
N LEU A 150 9.65 8.85 2.98
CA LEU A 150 8.70 9.73 2.30
C LEU A 150 9.25 10.30 0.99
N ARG A 151 10.54 10.64 0.94
CA ARG A 151 11.21 11.06 -0.30
C ARG A 151 11.26 9.92 -1.30
N TYR A 152 11.61 8.71 -0.86
CA TYR A 152 11.64 7.54 -1.73
C TYR A 152 10.25 7.25 -2.31
N LEU A 153 9.22 7.21 -1.45
CA LEU A 153 7.82 7.04 -1.85
C LEU A 153 7.39 8.06 -2.91
N ARG A 154 7.68 9.36 -2.70
CA ARG A 154 7.36 10.42 -3.68
C ARG A 154 8.16 10.31 -4.96
N SER A 155 9.40 9.84 -4.91
CA SER A 155 10.21 9.64 -6.12
C SER A 155 9.63 8.58 -7.05
N LYS A 156 9.02 7.53 -6.48
CA LYS A 156 8.33 6.46 -7.22
C LYS A 156 6.92 6.85 -7.65
N PHE A 157 6.23 7.64 -6.82
CA PHE A 157 4.87 8.10 -7.08
C PHE A 157 4.74 9.62 -6.93
N PRO A 158 5.14 10.39 -7.96
CA PRO A 158 5.06 11.86 -7.94
C PRO A 158 3.64 12.41 -7.84
N SER A 159 2.61 11.59 -8.15
CA SER A 159 1.20 11.98 -8.04
C SER A 159 0.67 11.99 -6.60
N ILE A 160 1.47 11.59 -5.61
CA ILE A 160 1.06 11.63 -4.20
C ILE A 160 0.93 13.08 -3.73
N GLU A 161 -0.29 13.45 -3.36
CA GLU A 161 -0.65 14.77 -2.87
C GLU A 161 -0.79 14.80 -1.35
N ARG A 162 -1.23 13.69 -0.76
CA ARG A 162 -1.52 13.61 0.67
C ARG A 162 -0.94 12.37 1.30
N VAL A 163 -0.24 12.57 2.41
CA VAL A 163 0.24 11.50 3.30
C VAL A 163 -0.34 11.74 4.68
N THR A 164 -0.98 10.72 5.24
CA THR A 164 -1.61 10.73 6.57
C THR A 164 -1.01 9.64 7.44
N SER A 165 -1.09 9.80 8.76
CA SER A 165 -0.62 8.81 9.72
C SER A 165 -1.31 9.05 11.05
N TYR A 166 -1.48 7.99 11.84
CA TYR A 166 -1.71 8.17 13.26
C TYR A 166 -0.42 8.59 13.97
N ALA A 167 -0.61 9.36 15.04
CA ALA A 167 0.45 9.86 15.89
C ALA A 167 -0.07 10.06 17.30
N ARG A 168 0.76 9.78 18.30
CA ARG A 168 0.47 10.12 19.70
C ARG A 168 0.91 11.55 19.99
N ALA A 169 0.09 12.29 20.72
CA ALA A 169 0.42 13.66 21.15
C ALA A 169 1.79 13.75 21.84
N LYS A 170 2.12 12.79 22.72
CA LYS A 170 3.43 12.73 23.40
C LYS A 170 4.60 12.52 22.44
N THR A 171 4.39 11.76 21.37
CA THR A 171 5.41 11.51 20.34
C THR A 171 5.63 12.76 19.51
N LEU A 172 4.54 13.42 19.10
CA LEU A 172 4.61 14.70 18.39
C LEU A 172 5.30 15.79 19.23
N PHE A 173 4.98 15.88 20.52
CA PHE A 173 5.63 16.85 21.43
C PHE A 173 7.15 16.67 21.53
N ARG A 174 7.65 15.45 21.37
CA ARG A 174 9.09 15.13 21.46
C ARG A 174 9.78 15.06 20.10
N LYS A 175 9.05 15.25 19.01
CA LYS A 175 9.57 15.12 17.65
C LYS A 175 10.48 16.30 17.34
N SER A 176 11.70 16.01 16.89
CA SER A 176 12.70 16.97 16.42
C SER A 176 13.11 16.68 14.98
#